data_AF-A0A1H8ZZB8-F1
#
_entry.id   AF-A0A1H8ZZB8-F1
#
_cell.length_a   1.000
_cell.length_b   1.000
_cell.length_c   1.000
_cell.angle_alpha   90.00
_cell.angle_beta   90.00
_cell.angle_gamma   90.00
#
_symmetry.space_group_name_H-M   'P 1'
#
loop_
_entity.id
_entity.type
_entity.pdbx_description
1 polymer ?
#
loop_
_entity_poly.entity_id
_entity_poly.type
_entity_poly.pdbx_seq_one_letter_code
_entity_poly.pdbx_strand_id
1 'polypeptide(L)'
;MIQMRAYDFIKNLMEEEYFHGQWFMVWDQTESYFELVLQCPLANEEGYHLEDNHQGESVEPEIFYQFSVVFYNPREIELDKAGALMAFPIDWDKGIRQGDALAIVRYLKILSASVRIAWYNFLKEDKANQTFSLEWNAQEFEALRQQLKDKQLFSDHRLLFKEE
;
A
#
# COMPACT_ATOMS: atom_id res chain seq x y z
N MET A 1 -20.96 -12.87 19.56
CA MET A 1 -20.64 -11.76 18.63
C MET A 1 -19.51 -12.24 17.75
N ILE A 2 -19.63 -12.13 16.43
CA ILE A 2 -18.53 -12.44 15.51
C ILE A 2 -17.59 -11.24 15.55
N GLN A 3 -16.33 -11.46 15.94
CA GLN A 3 -15.30 -10.42 15.92
C GLN A 3 -14.93 -10.11 14.45
N MET A 4 -14.90 -8.83 14.09
CA MET A 4 -14.46 -8.41 12.76
C MET A 4 -12.97 -8.69 12.58
N ARG A 5 -12.60 -9.30 11.45
CA ARG A 5 -11.22 -9.72 11.18
C ARG A 5 -10.42 -8.62 10.51
N ALA A 6 -9.09 -8.75 10.54
CA ALA A 6 -8.19 -7.79 9.90
C ALA A 6 -8.48 -7.65 8.40
N TYR A 7 -8.67 -8.78 7.70
CA TYR A 7 -9.02 -8.78 6.28
C TYR A 7 -10.36 -8.06 6.01
N ASP A 8 -11.43 -8.44 6.70
CA ASP A 8 -12.75 -7.85 6.47
C ASP A 8 -12.77 -6.36 6.78
N PHE A 9 -12.10 -5.96 7.87
CA PHE A 9 -11.98 -4.56 8.26
C PHE A 9 -11.22 -3.76 7.19
N ILE A 10 -10.06 -4.25 6.72
CA ILE A 10 -9.26 -3.58 5.70
C ILE A 10 -10.03 -3.53 4.37
N LYS A 11 -10.70 -4.61 3.97
CA LYS A 11 -11.53 -4.66 2.78
C LYS A 11 -12.64 -3.60 2.82
N ASN A 12 -13.36 -3.50 3.94
CA ASN A 12 -14.41 -2.49 4.11
C ASN A 12 -13.83 -1.07 4.02
N LEU A 13 -12.68 -0.81 4.65
CA LEU A 13 -12.02 0.50 4.52
C LEU A 13 -11.62 0.80 3.07
N MET A 14 -11.08 -0.18 2.34
CA MET A 14 -10.70 0.00 0.93
C MET A 14 -11.91 0.32 0.04
N GLU A 15 -13.06 -0.30 0.32
CA GLU A 15 -14.33 -0.01 -0.36
C GLU A 15 -14.87 1.39 -0.02
N GLU A 16 -14.72 1.84 1.24
CA GLU A 16 -15.24 3.13 1.72
C GLU A 16 -14.37 4.33 1.34
N GLU A 17 -13.05 4.15 1.20
CA GLU A 17 -12.11 5.26 1.04
C GLU A 17 -11.97 5.76 -0.42
N TYR A 18 -12.65 5.15 -1.40
CA TYR A 18 -12.71 5.57 -2.82
C TYR A 18 -11.34 5.91 -3.43
N PHE A 19 -10.53 4.90 -3.70
CA PHE A 19 -9.19 5.05 -4.27
C PHE A 19 -9.21 5.49 -5.75
N HIS A 20 -8.23 6.29 -6.16
CA HIS A 20 -7.98 6.63 -7.56
C HIS A 20 -7.18 5.51 -8.24
N GLY A 21 -7.86 4.44 -8.61
CA GLY A 21 -7.24 3.28 -9.26
C GLY A 21 -7.98 2.00 -8.97
N GLN A 22 -7.33 0.88 -9.28
CA GLN A 22 -7.78 -0.45 -8.86
C GLN A 22 -6.98 -0.89 -7.65
N TRP A 23 -7.58 -1.75 -6.84
CA TRP A 23 -6.90 -2.39 -5.73
C TRP A 23 -7.36 -3.83 -5.62
N PHE A 24 -6.50 -4.67 -5.06
CA PHE A 24 -6.83 -6.04 -4.72
C PHE A 24 -6.04 -6.48 -3.50
N MET A 25 -6.51 -7.56 -2.90
CA MET A 25 -5.98 -8.09 -1.65
C MET A 25 -5.54 -9.53 -1.91
N VAL A 26 -4.26 -9.81 -1.66
CA VAL A 26 -3.71 -11.17 -1.70
C VAL A 26 -3.62 -11.68 -0.27
N TRP A 27 -4.26 -12.80 0.01
CA TRP A 27 -4.20 -13.42 1.31
C TRP A 27 -3.79 -14.88 1.17
N ASP A 28 -2.57 -15.18 1.60
CA ASP A 28 -2.14 -16.54 1.83
C ASP A 28 -2.33 -16.90 3.32
N GLN A 29 -3.41 -17.63 3.61
CA GLN A 29 -3.70 -18.12 4.95
C GLN A 29 -2.74 -19.22 5.41
N THR A 30 -2.08 -19.91 4.48
CA THR A 30 -1.10 -20.96 4.80
C THR A 30 0.24 -20.38 5.19
N GLU A 31 0.60 -19.23 4.62
CA GLU A 31 1.91 -18.60 4.86
C GLU A 31 1.86 -17.42 5.86
N SER A 32 0.75 -17.17 6.57
CA SER A 32 0.63 -15.98 7.46
C SER A 32 1.08 -14.68 6.76
N TYR A 33 0.55 -14.50 5.55
CA TYR A 33 0.88 -13.40 4.64
C TYR A 33 -0.39 -12.71 4.15
N PHE A 34 -0.38 -11.39 4.16
CA PHE A 34 -1.46 -10.57 3.64
C PHE A 34 -0.89 -9.34 2.92
N GLU A 35 -1.24 -9.14 1.67
CA GLU A 35 -0.78 -8.02 0.86
C GLU A 35 -1.96 -7.22 0.31
N LEU A 36 -1.80 -5.91 0.34
CA LEU A 36 -2.72 -4.95 -0.25
C LEU A 36 -2.01 -4.27 -1.41
N VAL A 37 -2.51 -4.49 -2.62
CA VAL A 37 -1.93 -3.97 -3.87
C VAL A 37 -2.82 -2.87 -4.43
N LEU A 38 -2.20 -1.76 -4.83
CA LEU A 38 -2.83 -0.67 -5.55
C LEU A 38 -2.23 -0.57 -6.95
N GLN A 39 -3.10 -0.32 -7.93
CA GLN A 39 -2.74 -0.13 -9.33
C GLN A 39 -3.31 1.20 -9.81
N CYS A 40 -2.43 2.12 -10.17
CA CYS A 40 -2.78 3.46 -10.59
C CYS A 40 -2.46 3.65 -12.09
N PRO A 41 -3.44 4.04 -12.92
CA PRO A 41 -3.16 4.42 -14.30
C PRO A 41 -2.44 5.76 -14.35
N LEU A 42 -1.33 5.81 -15.08
CA LEU A 42 -0.49 6.98 -15.28
C LEU A 42 -0.40 7.31 -16.77
N ALA A 43 -0.50 8.60 -17.09
CA ALA A 43 -0.53 9.08 -18.46
C ALA A 43 0.87 9.25 -19.05
N ASN A 44 1.10 8.70 -20.24
CA ASN A 44 2.34 8.81 -21.02
C ASN A 44 2.02 9.38 -22.41
N GLU A 45 1.30 10.51 -22.44
CA GLU A 45 0.72 11.07 -23.67
C GLU A 45 1.77 11.47 -24.72
N GLU A 46 2.98 11.83 -24.28
CA GLU A 46 4.11 12.18 -25.15
C GLU A 46 4.86 10.95 -25.69
N GLY A 47 4.44 9.74 -25.31
CA GLY A 47 5.03 8.49 -25.78
C GLY A 47 6.48 8.29 -25.34
N TYR A 48 6.81 8.68 -24.10
CA TYR A 48 8.12 8.39 -23.54
C TYR A 48 8.37 6.88 -23.58
N HIS A 49 9.60 6.49 -23.92
CA HIS A 49 10.04 5.10 -23.82
C HIS A 49 10.39 4.83 -22.36
N LEU A 50 9.65 3.90 -21.76
CA LEU A 50 9.73 3.55 -20.35
C LEU A 50 10.17 2.10 -20.23
N GLU A 51 11.08 1.83 -19.30
CA GLU A 51 11.54 0.49 -18.95
C GLU A 51 11.18 0.20 -17.49
N ASP A 52 10.63 -0.99 -17.21
CA ASP A 52 10.40 -1.46 -15.86
C ASP A 52 11.63 -2.20 -15.27
N ASN A 53 11.55 -2.60 -14.00
CA ASN A 53 12.65 -3.29 -13.32
C ASN A 53 12.92 -4.71 -13.84
N HIS A 54 12.10 -5.21 -14.77
CA HIS A 54 12.18 -6.51 -15.42
C HIS A 54 12.55 -6.42 -16.91
N GLN A 55 13.04 -5.25 -17.36
CA GLN A 55 13.38 -4.97 -18.77
C GLN A 55 12.17 -5.00 -19.71
N GLY A 56 10.96 -4.84 -19.15
CA GLY A 56 9.75 -4.61 -19.90
C GLY A 56 9.72 -3.18 -20.42
N GLU A 57 9.60 -3.01 -21.73
CA GLU A 57 9.53 -1.71 -22.37
C GLU A 57 8.10 -1.34 -22.74
N SER A 58 7.74 -0.06 -22.61
CA SER A 58 6.46 0.47 -23.04
C SER A 58 6.58 1.88 -23.62
N VAL A 59 5.79 2.13 -24.66
CA VAL A 59 5.52 3.46 -25.24
C VAL A 59 4.02 3.75 -25.27
N GLU A 60 3.24 2.93 -24.54
CA GLU A 60 1.79 3.07 -24.50
C GLU A 60 1.40 4.41 -23.86
N PRO A 61 0.29 5.04 -24.32
CA PRO A 61 -0.14 6.35 -23.83
C PRO A 61 -0.67 6.31 -22.39
N GLU A 62 -0.95 5.12 -21.85
CA GLU A 62 -1.28 4.89 -20.45
C GLU A 62 -0.51 3.66 -19.96
N ILE A 63 0.10 3.78 -18.78
CA ILE A 63 0.76 2.67 -18.09
C ILE A 63 0.12 2.45 -16.73
N PHE A 64 0.30 1.25 -16.16
CA PHE A 64 -0.18 0.93 -14.84
C PHE A 64 0.98 0.81 -13.86
N TYR A 65 1.04 1.73 -12.91
CA TYR A 65 2.00 1.65 -11.81
C TYR A 65 1.38 0.91 -10.63
N GLN A 66 2.09 -0.11 -10.14
CA GLN A 66 1.66 -0.91 -9.00
C GLN A 66 2.55 -0.67 -7.78
N PHE A 67 1.94 -0.61 -6.61
CA PHE A 67 2.64 -0.61 -5.34
C PHE A 67 1.81 -1.32 -4.29
N SER A 68 2.48 -1.94 -3.31
CA SER A 68 1.80 -2.74 -2.30
C SER A 68 2.34 -2.51 -0.90
N VAL A 69 1.53 -2.87 0.09
CA VAL A 69 2.01 -3.07 1.46
C VAL A 69 1.72 -4.48 1.91
N VAL A 70 2.64 -5.02 2.68
CA VAL A 70 2.61 -6.42 3.13
C VAL A 70 2.53 -6.47 4.64
N PHE A 71 1.67 -7.35 5.14
CA PHE A 71 1.61 -7.78 6.53
C PHE A 71 2.06 -9.24 6.56
N TYR A 72 3.07 -9.55 7.36
CA TYR A 72 3.64 -10.91 7.38
C TYR A 72 4.05 -11.32 8.78
N ASN A 73 4.05 -12.63 9.05
CA ASN A 73 4.63 -13.18 10.26
C ASN A 73 6.16 -13.38 10.09
N PRO A 74 7.01 -12.58 10.74
CA PRO A 74 8.48 -12.69 10.60
C PRO A 74 9.06 -13.97 11.22
N ARG A 75 8.26 -14.77 11.93
CA ARG A 75 8.68 -16.09 12.43
C ARG A 75 8.49 -17.22 11.41
N GLU A 76 7.67 -16.99 10.40
CA GLU A 76 7.30 -17.99 9.39
C GLU A 76 7.86 -17.64 8.00
N ILE A 77 7.93 -16.35 7.66
CA ILE A 77 8.42 -15.87 6.36
C ILE A 77 9.63 -14.95 6.52
N GLU A 78 10.67 -15.21 5.72
CA GLU A 78 11.68 -14.22 5.37
C GLU A 78 11.25 -13.48 4.12
N LEU A 79 10.92 -12.18 4.26
CA LEU A 79 10.36 -11.39 3.18
C LEU A 79 11.48 -10.66 2.40
N ASP A 80 11.53 -10.88 1.09
CA ASP A 80 12.27 -9.98 0.19
C ASP A 80 11.49 -8.67 0.05
N LYS A 81 12.09 -7.58 0.53
CA LYS A 81 11.47 -6.26 0.52
C LYS A 81 11.47 -5.60 -0.86
N ALA A 82 12.19 -6.16 -1.84
CA ALA A 82 12.39 -5.53 -3.14
C ALA A 82 11.10 -5.22 -3.93
N GLY A 83 9.97 -5.88 -3.61
CA GLY A 83 8.69 -5.69 -4.30
C GLY A 83 7.64 -4.84 -3.57
N ALA A 84 7.76 -4.62 -2.26
CA ALA A 84 6.72 -3.95 -1.46
C ALA A 84 7.14 -2.52 -1.08
N LEU A 85 6.20 -1.57 -1.13
CA LEU A 85 6.42 -0.21 -0.66
C LEU A 85 6.70 -0.17 0.85
N MET A 86 6.01 -1.01 1.62
CA MET A 86 6.23 -1.17 3.05
C MET A 86 5.84 -2.56 3.53
N ALA A 87 6.67 -3.14 4.39
CA ALA A 87 6.42 -4.43 5.02
C ALA A 87 6.24 -4.27 6.54
N PHE A 88 5.09 -4.69 7.03
CA PHE A 88 4.70 -4.65 8.43
C PHE A 88 4.86 -6.04 9.06
N PRO A 89 5.87 -6.26 9.91
CA PRO A 89 5.97 -7.49 10.69
C PRO A 89 4.84 -7.52 11.73
N ILE A 90 4.01 -8.55 11.68
CA ILE A 90 2.86 -8.75 12.57
C ILE A 90 3.04 -10.03 13.38
N ASP A 91 2.77 -9.93 14.69
CA ASP A 91 2.51 -11.10 15.52
C ASP A 91 1.11 -11.62 15.17
N TRP A 92 1.06 -12.67 14.34
CA TRP A 92 -0.16 -13.15 13.71
C TRP A 92 -1.24 -13.60 14.71
N ASP A 93 -0.81 -14.05 15.89
CA ASP A 93 -1.69 -14.48 16.97
C ASP A 93 -2.30 -13.28 17.72
N LYS A 94 -1.61 -12.13 17.73
CA LYS A 94 -2.11 -10.89 18.37
C LYS A 94 -2.85 -9.98 17.39
N GLY A 95 -2.59 -10.15 16.10
CA GLY A 95 -3.16 -9.33 15.04
C GLY A 95 -2.73 -7.86 15.09
N ILE A 96 -3.45 -7.04 14.32
CA ILE A 96 -3.17 -5.61 14.16
C ILE A 96 -4.15 -4.76 14.96
N ARG A 97 -3.73 -3.59 15.44
CA ARG A 97 -4.68 -2.62 16.01
C ARG A 97 -5.53 -2.03 14.89
N GLN A 98 -6.81 -1.90 15.13
CA GLN A 98 -7.75 -1.28 14.20
C GLN A 98 -7.30 0.13 13.77
N GLY A 99 -6.76 0.93 14.70
CA GLY A 99 -6.21 2.24 14.39
C GLY A 99 -4.97 2.21 13.49
N ASP A 100 -4.14 1.18 13.59
CA ASP A 100 -2.97 1.01 12.71
C ASP A 100 -3.42 0.60 11.29
N ALA A 101 -4.37 -0.33 11.17
CA ALA A 101 -4.97 -0.69 9.88
C ALA A 101 -5.63 0.52 9.19
N LEU A 102 -6.38 1.32 9.95
CA LEU A 102 -6.98 2.57 9.46
C LEU A 102 -5.92 3.57 8.97
N ALA A 103 -4.84 3.76 9.74
CA ALA A 103 -3.76 4.66 9.37
C ALA A 103 -3.08 4.23 8.06
N ILE A 104 -2.83 2.93 7.89
CA ILE A 104 -2.19 2.37 6.69
C ILE A 104 -3.07 2.63 5.46
N VAL A 105 -4.35 2.27 5.52
CA VAL A 105 -5.27 2.49 4.39
C VAL A 105 -5.38 3.97 4.02
N ARG A 106 -5.48 4.86 5.02
CA ARG A 106 -5.53 6.31 4.76
C ARG A 106 -4.24 6.87 4.20
N TYR A 107 -3.09 6.35 4.63
CA TYR A 107 -1.82 6.77 4.06
C TYR A 107 -1.66 6.30 2.61
N LEU A 108 -2.09 5.08 2.30
CA LEU A 108 -2.16 4.60 0.91
C LEU A 108 -3.07 5.45 0.04
N LYS A 109 -4.18 5.96 0.59
CA LYS A 109 -5.05 6.89 -0.13
C LYS A 109 -4.31 8.18 -0.49
N ILE A 110 -3.59 8.75 0.47
CA ILE A 110 -2.77 9.96 0.24
C ILE A 110 -1.73 9.70 -0.87
N LEU A 111 -1.03 8.56 -0.82
CA LEU A 111 -0.05 8.17 -1.83
C LEU A 111 -0.68 7.96 -3.21
N SER A 112 -1.82 7.26 -3.28
CA SER A 112 -2.55 7.04 -4.53
C SER A 112 -3.06 8.34 -5.15
N ALA A 113 -3.37 9.35 -4.33
CA ALA A 113 -3.78 10.67 -4.81
C ALA A 113 -2.60 11.50 -5.31
N SER A 114 -1.40 11.32 -4.73
CA SER A 114 -0.20 12.06 -5.12
C SER A 114 0.55 11.44 -6.31
N VAL A 115 0.35 10.14 -6.60
CA VAL A 115 1.10 9.41 -7.62
C VAL A 115 1.07 10.07 -9.00
N ARG A 116 -0.10 10.60 -9.42
CA ARG A 116 -0.24 11.27 -10.73
C ARG A 116 0.58 12.56 -10.82
N ILE A 117 0.64 13.31 -9.73
CA ILE A 117 1.43 14.55 -9.65
C ILE A 117 2.92 14.20 -9.64
N ALA A 118 3.31 13.19 -8.87
CA ALA A 118 4.69 12.70 -8.83
C ALA A 118 5.13 12.21 -10.22
N TRP A 119 4.28 11.46 -10.92
CA TRP A 119 4.51 10.98 -12.27
C TRP A 119 4.69 12.11 -13.28
N TYR A 120 3.80 13.11 -13.24
CA TYR A 120 3.92 14.28 -14.09
C TYR A 120 5.23 15.05 -13.88
N ASN A 121 5.66 15.18 -12.63
CA ASN A 121 6.93 15.82 -12.30
C ASN A 121 8.11 14.98 -12.80
N PHE A 122 8.05 13.66 -12.62
CA PHE A 122 9.06 12.73 -13.13
C PHE A 122 9.27 12.87 -14.64
N LEU A 123 8.19 12.88 -15.44
CA LEU A 123 8.32 13.03 -16.90
C LEU A 123 8.90 14.39 -17.34
N LYS A 124 8.80 15.42 -16.49
CA LYS A 124 9.31 16.77 -16.77
C LYS A 124 10.74 16.99 -16.32
N GLU A 125 11.27 16.15 -15.44
CA GLU A 125 12.65 16.24 -15.02
C GLU A 125 13.55 15.74 -16.16
N ASP A 126 14.23 16.65 -16.84
CA ASP A 126 15.22 16.33 -17.87
C ASP A 126 16.51 15.80 -17.21
N LYS A 127 16.42 14.57 -16.69
CA LYS A 127 17.53 13.85 -16.05
C LYS A 127 17.64 12.47 -16.66
N ALA A 128 18.78 12.21 -17.31
CA ALA A 128 19.12 10.87 -17.75
C ALA A 128 19.17 9.91 -16.54
N ASN A 129 18.62 8.71 -16.70
CA ASN A 129 18.64 7.58 -15.74
C ASN A 129 17.85 7.80 -14.43
N GLN A 130 16.73 8.51 -14.45
CA GLN A 130 15.83 8.58 -13.30
C GLN A 130 14.85 7.40 -13.28
N THR A 131 14.64 6.80 -12.11
CA THR A 131 13.60 5.79 -11.88
C THR A 131 12.43 6.44 -11.16
N PHE A 132 11.21 6.18 -11.64
CA PHE A 132 10.01 6.57 -10.91
C PHE A 132 9.72 5.55 -9.80
N SER A 133 9.67 6.01 -8.56
CA SER A 133 9.27 5.20 -7.41
C SER A 133 8.53 6.04 -6.38
N LEU A 134 7.57 5.40 -5.72
CA LEU A 134 7.02 5.92 -4.47
C LEU A 134 7.89 5.48 -3.30
N GLU A 135 7.98 6.34 -2.28
CA GLU A 135 8.65 6.02 -1.02
C GLU A 135 7.67 6.12 0.14
N TRP A 136 7.79 5.20 1.09
CA TRP A 136 7.04 5.28 2.34
C TRP A 136 7.70 6.29 3.29
N ASN A 137 7.08 7.44 3.49
CA ASN A 137 7.59 8.43 4.44
C ASN A 137 7.10 8.11 5.87
N ALA A 138 7.99 7.55 6.68
CA ALA A 138 7.68 7.16 8.06
C ALA A 138 7.27 8.35 8.95
N GLN A 139 7.77 9.56 8.70
CA GLN A 139 7.42 10.74 9.49
C GLN A 139 5.99 11.20 9.19
N GLU A 140 5.61 11.24 7.91
CA GLU A 140 4.23 11.57 7.50
C GLU A 140 3.24 10.53 8.01
N PHE A 141 3.61 9.24 7.92
CA PHE A 141 2.79 8.17 8.46
C PHE A 141 2.59 8.28 9.98
N GLU A 142 3.64 8.57 10.75
CA GLU A 142 3.50 8.75 12.19
C GLU A 142 2.69 10.00 12.53
N ALA A 143 2.86 11.09 11.79
CA ALA A 143 2.05 12.30 11.95
C ALA A 143 0.56 12.01 11.70
N LEU A 144 0.22 11.23 10.66
CA LEU A 144 -1.14 10.77 10.42
C LEU A 144 -1.67 9.93 11.59
N ARG A 145 -0.87 8.97 12.09
CA ARG A 145 -1.25 8.15 13.26
C ARG A 145 -1.54 9.03 14.47
N GLN A 146 -0.71 10.04 14.73
CA GLN A 146 -0.92 10.96 15.84
C GLN A 146 -2.20 11.78 15.65
N GLN A 147 -2.46 12.29 14.45
CA GLN A 147 -3.72 12.99 14.15
C GLN A 147 -4.96 12.11 14.37
N LEU A 148 -4.90 10.81 14.06
CA LEU A 148 -5.99 9.88 14.34
C LEU A 148 -6.20 9.71 15.85
N LYS A 149 -5.13 9.65 16.65
CA LYS A 149 -5.22 9.59 18.12
C LYS A 149 -5.83 10.87 18.68
N ASP A 150 -5.36 12.04 18.23
CA ASP A 150 -5.85 13.34 18.71
C ASP A 150 -7.35 13.53 18.40
N LYS A 151 -7.80 12.98 17.27
CA LYS A 151 -9.23 12.99 16.85
C LYS A 151 -10.05 11.86 17.46
N GLN A 152 -9.48 11.01 18.32
CA GLN A 152 -10.14 9.84 18.91
C GLN A 152 -10.68 8.85 17.86
N LEU A 153 -10.03 8.80 16.69
CA LEU A 153 -10.33 7.85 15.60
C LEU A 153 -9.38 6.64 15.61
N PHE A 154 -8.36 6.66 16.48
CA PHE A 154 -7.44 5.56 16.64
C PHE A 154 -7.96 4.58 17.71
N SER A 155 -8.28 3.35 17.29
CA SER A 155 -8.74 2.27 18.18
C SER A 155 -7.62 1.28 18.47
N ASP A 156 -7.37 0.98 19.75
CA ASP A 156 -6.42 -0.07 20.17
C ASP A 156 -7.03 -1.49 20.11
N HIS A 157 -8.31 -1.62 19.72
CA HIS A 157 -8.93 -2.92 19.51
C HIS A 157 -8.13 -3.75 18.49
N ARG A 158 -7.93 -5.03 18.78
CA ARG A 158 -7.13 -5.94 17.94
C ARG A 158 -8.00 -6.69 16.96
N LEU A 159 -7.58 -6.66 15.70
CA LEU A 159 -8.14 -7.40 14.59
C LEU A 159 -7.24 -8.60 14.30
N LEU A 160 -7.78 -9.81 14.46
CA LEU A 160 -7.03 -11.04 14.23
C LEU A 160 -6.96 -11.36 12.73
N PHE A 161 -5.87 -12.04 12.34
CA PHE A 161 -5.71 -12.57 10.99
C PHE A 161 -6.22 -14.02 10.89
N LYS A 162 -5.96 -14.91 11.86
CA LYS A 162 -6.43 -16.31 11.82
C LYS A 162 -7.89 -16.49 12.27
N GLU A 163 -8.52 -17.58 11.82
CA GLU A 163 -9.71 -18.14 12.47
C GLU A 163 -9.27 -18.93 13.72
N GLU A 164 -10.02 -18.85 14.81
CA GLU A 164 -9.88 -19.77 15.96
C GLU A 164 -10.53 -21.12 15.69
#